data_AF-L0IDF7-F1
#
_entry.id   AF-L0IDF7-F1
#
_cell.length_a   1.000
_cell.length_b   1.000
_cell.length_c   1.000
_cell.angle_alpha   90.00
_cell.angle_beta   90.00
_cell.angle_gamma   90.00
#
_symmetry.space_group_name_H-M   'P 1'
#
loop_
_entity.id
_entity.type
_entity.pdbx_description
1 polymer ?
#
loop_
_entity_poly.entity_id
_entity_poly.type
_entity_poly.pdbx_seq_one_letter_code
_entity_poly.pdbx_strand_id
1 'polypeptide(L)' 'MSLELEHECPDCGDEKVFYRAASTLVHLGEKVKWHCPDCDYGFVQIDGIDSSAA' A
#
# COMPACT_ATOMS: atom_id res chain seq x y z
N MET A 1 9.79 -5.27 -9.57
CA MET A 1 8.90 -4.89 -8.46
C MET A 1 8.83 -3.37 -8.43
N SER A 2 7.65 -2.79 -8.61
CA SER A 2 7.49 -1.32 -8.56
C SER A 2 7.76 -0.81 -7.14
N LEU A 3 8.31 0.40 -7.03
CA LEU A 3 8.45 1.13 -5.76
C LEU A 3 7.26 2.06 -5.50
N GLU A 4 6.37 2.19 -6.48
CA GLU A 4 5.28 3.16 -6.53
C GLU A 4 3.98 2.47 -6.92
N LEU A 5 2.86 2.91 -6.35
CA LEU A 5 1.51 2.40 -6.61
C LEU A 5 0.50 3.55 -6.58
N GLU A 6 -0.29 3.70 -7.64
CA GLU A 6 -1.45 4.60 -7.63
C GLU A 6 -2.61 3.93 -6.90
N HIS A 7 -3.14 4.60 -5.88
CA HIS A 7 -4.23 4.10 -5.04
C HIS A 7 -5.05 5.24 -4.45
N GLU A 8 -6.36 5.04 -4.25
CA GLU A 8 -7.21 5.99 -3.54
C GLU A 8 -6.81 6.07 -2.06
N CYS A 9 -6.50 7.27 -1.58
CA CYS A 9 -6.16 7.49 -0.17
C CYS A 9 -7.41 7.91 0.60
N PRO A 10 -7.92 7.10 1.56
CA PRO A 10 -9.15 7.42 2.29
C PRO A 10 -8.99 8.64 3.20
N ASP A 11 -7.77 8.95 3.65
CA ASP A 11 -7.50 10.11 4.51
C ASP A 11 -7.36 11.42 3.70
N CYS A 12 -6.81 11.34 2.49
CA CYS A 12 -6.68 12.51 1.60
C CYS A 12 -7.95 12.77 0.78
N GLY A 13 -8.74 11.73 0.50
CA GLY A 13 -9.95 11.81 -0.32
C GLY A 13 -9.71 11.84 -1.84
N ASP A 14 -8.49 11.54 -2.29
CA ASP A 14 -8.07 11.58 -3.69
C ASP A 14 -7.13 10.40 -4.03
N GLU A 15 -6.94 10.13 -5.32
CA GLU A 15 -5.93 9.20 -5.81
C GLU A 15 -4.51 9.75 -5.56
N LYS A 16 -3.64 8.91 -5.01
CA LYS A 16 -2.27 9.26 -4.65
C LYS A 16 -1.28 8.20 -5.11
N VAL A 17 -0.05 8.64 -5.35
CA VAL A 17 1.09 7.73 -5.54
C VAL A 17 1.63 7.34 -4.17
N PHE A 18 1.45 6.09 -3.81
CA PHE A 18 2.00 5.48 -2.61
C PHE A 18 3.39 4.95 -2.87
N TYR A 19 4.24 5.04 -1.85
CA TYR A 19 5.60 4.52 -1.91
C TYR A 19 5.74 3.24 -1.09
N ARG A 20 6.52 2.29 -1.61
CA ARG A 20 6.80 1.04 -0.93
C ARG A 20 7.73 1.27 0.26
N ALA A 21 7.20 1.16 1.46
CA ALA A 21 7.95 1.32 2.69
C ALA A 21 8.75 0.05 3.06
N ALA A 22 8.17 -1.13 2.82
CA ALA A 22 8.81 -2.42 3.08
C ALA A 22 8.15 -3.54 2.28
N SER A 23 8.88 -4.63 2.03
CA SER A 23 8.29 -5.90 1.63
C SER A 23 8.94 -7.09 2.35
N THR A 24 8.15 -8.14 2.58
CA THR A 24 8.62 -9.38 3.19
C THR A 24 7.81 -10.57 2.68
N LEU A 25 8.43 -11.74 2.56
CA LEU A 25 7.74 -12.97 2.18
C LEU A 25 7.17 -13.63 3.43
N VAL A 26 5.87 -13.95 3.38
CA VAL A 26 5.16 -14.73 4.39
C VAL A 26 4.59 -15.99 3.74
N HIS A 27 4.08 -16.93 4.55
CA HIS A 27 3.46 -18.16 4.01
C HIS A 27 2.30 -17.89 3.03
N LEU A 28 1.65 -16.73 3.15
CA LEU A 28 0.53 -16.31 2.31
C LEU A 28 0.94 -15.51 1.06
N GLY A 29 2.25 -15.32 0.80
CA GLY A 29 2.75 -14.55 -0.35
C GLY A 29 3.63 -13.37 0.03
N GLU A 30 3.86 -12.45 -0.91
CA GLU A 30 4.61 -11.21 -0.65
C GLU A 30 3.72 -10.20 0.07
N LYS A 31 4.11 -9.85 1.30
CA LYS A 31 3.51 -8.77 2.07
C LYS A 31 4.25 -7.47 1.78
N VAL A 32 3.57 -6.51 1.18
CA VAL A 32 4.09 -5.19 0.84
C VAL A 32 3.40 -4.14 1.70
N LYS A 33 4.16 -3.18 2.24
CA LYS A 33 3.63 -2.01 2.93
C LYS A 33 3.72 -0.79 2.03
N TRP A 34 2.61 -0.09 1.89
CA TRP A 34 2.48 1.13 1.11
C TRP A 34 2.22 2.31 2.04
N HIS A 35 2.82 3.45 1.74
CA HIS A 35 2.68 4.67 2.54
C HIS A 35 2.35 5.86 1.65
N CYS A 36 1.39 6.68 2.11
CA CYS A 36 1.05 7.94 1.45
C CYS A 36 2.14 8.99 1.73
N PRO A 37 2.60 9.77 0.75
CA PRO A 37 3.58 10.83 0.98
C PRO A 37 2.98 12.08 1.66
N ASP A 38 1.66 12.28 1.53
CA ASP A 38 0.98 13.51 1.97
C ASP A 38 0.34 13.37 3.36
N CYS A 39 0.16 12.15 3.86
CA CYS A 39 -0.44 11.86 5.17
C CYS A 39 0.14 10.59 5.80
N ASP A 40 -0.20 10.32 7.07
CA ASP A 40 0.30 9.14 7.79
C ASP A 40 -0.38 7.82 7.41
N TYR A 41 -1.29 7.83 6.42
CA TYR A 41 -2.00 6.62 5.99
C TYR A 41 -1.03 5.61 5.36
N GLY A 42 -1.24 4.35 5.70
CA GLY A 42 -0.52 3.24 5.11
C GLY A 42 -1.33 1.97 5.16
N PHE A 43 -1.18 1.14 4.13
CA PHE A 43 -1.89 -0.12 4.00
C PHE A 43 -0.94 -1.24 3.61
N VAL A 44 -1.44 -2.47 3.71
CA VAL A 44 -0.69 -3.68 3.39
C VAL A 44 -1.34 -4.38 2.22
N GLN A 45 -0.54 -4.83 1.27
CA GLN A 45 -0.97 -5.73 0.19
C GLN A 45 -0.31 -7.10 0.37
N ILE A 46 -1.09 -8.17 0.32
CA ILE A 46 -0.62 -9.56 0.34
C ILE A 46 -1.24 -10.28 -0.85
N ASP A 47 -0.39 -10.76 -1.76
CA ASP A 47 -0.81 -11.56 -2.92
C ASP A 47 -1.99 -10.95 -3.71
N GLY A 48 -1.93 -9.63 -3.94
CA GLY A 48 -2.98 -8.90 -4.67
C GLY A 48 -4.16 -8.42 -3.82
N ILE A 49 -4.26 -8.82 -2.55
CA ILE A 49 -5.30 -8.37 -1.62
C ILE A 49 -4.73 -7.26 -0.75
N ASP A 50 -5.29 -6.06 -0.82
CA ASP A 50 -4.90 -4.96 0.06
C ASP A 50 -5.87 -4.77 1.24
N SER A 51 -5.36 -4.19 2.32
CA SER A 51 -6.11 -3.93 3.56
C SER A 51 -6.87 -2.60 3.54
N SER A 52 -6.91 -1.91 2.41
CA SER A 52 -7.57 -0.60 2.29
C SER A 52 -9.02 -0.71 1.80
N ALA A 53 -9.33 -1.77 1.06
CA ALA A 53 -10.69 -2.15 0.71
C ALA A 53 -11.42 -2.74 1.93
N ALA A 54 -12.29 -1.94 2.55
CA ALA A 54 -13.27 -2.40 3.54
C ALA A 54 -14.62 -2.69 2.88
#